data_AF-A0A7X0V4C8-F1
#
_entry.id   AF-A0A7X0V4C8-F1
#
_cell.length_a   1.000
_cell.length_b   1.000
_cell.length_c   1.000
_cell.angle_alpha   90.00
_cell.angle_beta   90.00
_cell.angle_gamma   90.00
#
_symmetry.space_group_name_H-M   'P 1'
#
loop_
_entity.id
_entity.type
_entity.pdbx_description
1 polymer ?
#
loop_
_entity_poly.entity_id
_entity_poly.type
_entity_poly.pdbx_seq_one_letter_code
_entity_poly.pdbx_strand_id
1 'polypeptide(L)'
;MDLVLFALKARLDGFFRQNKLQRVLLLGGGIVLSGFYGWLFSYMLEQAQNGGVTTVTEVIQYINLFVLGITIIRGFFPAYVPKLDLIPRLYPIKPMKRFWVELPVELFSPFNFILVNFLFLLFILAPTYTLLHLLQTIIVLLTAHVTKRSLQVMVERKMRWLHINFLSAAVLGAGFVALQAQLPMYKPATSWFELVVHLAALGLFLGANYFLELAAFEPKKKVVNYSHNKNRSLSWRLFKNSKHPKQLLLFGLGLKLIILGADAALYTAKGMHIYEKNLTIWIFFGPAIIYSYVFNNTWGFYKNLWLTVERTGGGIQDFLRSSLIPLRVPLLIDAAILAVYVAFFNHEDGLFMLIMYAGSVLVLTPLGIAASFISPKVVKGSIMSFSAKTSYLYNMLSLLLVGLLLLPLLHNILFLIYPVLIGITMFAMIAVLKENRNYKHELFGKLFKADA
;
A
#
# COMPACT_ATOMS: atom_id res chain seq x y z
N MET A 1 35.26 -6.20 -4.83
CA MET A 1 34.30 -5.58 -3.88
C MET A 1 33.06 -6.46 -3.83
N ASP A 2 32.65 -6.91 -2.64
CA ASP A 2 31.44 -7.74 -2.52
C ASP A 2 30.23 -7.01 -3.10
N LEU A 3 29.44 -7.74 -3.89
CA LEU A 3 28.31 -7.17 -4.63
C LEU A 3 27.27 -6.54 -3.67
N VAL A 4 27.17 -7.10 -2.46
CA VAL A 4 26.37 -6.56 -1.35
C VAL A 4 26.88 -5.19 -0.91
N LEU A 5 28.18 -5.07 -0.59
CA LEU A 5 28.79 -3.81 -0.14
C LEU A 5 28.67 -2.72 -1.21
N PHE A 6 28.87 -3.08 -2.48
CA PHE A 6 28.66 -2.17 -3.60
C PHE A 6 27.22 -1.65 -3.66
N ALA A 7 26.24 -2.56 -3.59
CA ALA A 7 24.83 -2.18 -3.66
C ALA A 7 24.39 -1.35 -2.44
N LEU A 8 24.89 -1.64 -1.24
CA LEU A 8 24.64 -0.85 -0.04
C LEU A 8 25.21 0.56 -0.15
N LYS A 9 26.47 0.69 -0.59
CA LYS A 9 27.11 1.99 -0.80
C LYS A 9 26.36 2.81 -1.85
N ALA A 10 26.04 2.21 -2.99
CA ALA A 10 25.26 2.85 -4.04
C ALA A 10 23.87 3.32 -3.56
N ARG A 11 23.23 2.54 -2.66
CA ARG A 11 21.95 2.92 -2.06
C ARG A 11 22.09 4.10 -1.10
N LEU A 12 23.15 4.14 -0.30
CA LEU A 12 23.43 5.25 0.63
C LEU A 12 23.74 6.54 -0.14
N ASP A 13 24.63 6.47 -1.13
CA ASP A 13 25.00 7.61 -1.97
C ASP A 13 23.80 8.11 -2.78
N GLY A 14 23.01 7.18 -3.33
CA GLY A 14 21.75 7.48 -4.02
C GLY A 14 20.72 8.13 -3.10
N PHE A 15 20.71 7.79 -1.80
CA PHE A 15 19.82 8.43 -0.84
C PHE A 15 20.20 9.89 -0.64
N PHE A 16 21.47 10.26 -0.53
CA PHE A 16 21.85 11.67 -0.32
C PHE A 16 22.10 12.46 -1.61
N ARG A 17 21.81 11.92 -2.80
CA ARG A 17 22.12 12.60 -4.07
C ARG A 17 21.25 13.83 -4.36
N GLN A 18 19.98 13.81 -3.98
CA GLN A 18 19.01 14.89 -4.25
C GLN A 18 18.32 15.36 -2.97
N ASN A 19 18.21 16.68 -2.80
CA ASN A 19 17.57 17.34 -1.64
C ASN A 19 18.11 16.85 -0.29
N LYS A 20 19.44 16.92 -0.11
CA LYS A 20 20.16 16.46 1.11
C LYS A 20 19.51 16.96 2.39
N LEU A 21 19.27 18.28 2.48
CA LEU A 21 18.67 18.90 3.67
C LEU A 21 17.31 18.29 4.02
N GLN A 22 16.41 18.17 3.04
CA GLN A 22 15.10 17.57 3.23
C GLN A 22 15.20 16.13 3.75
N ARG A 23 16.13 15.33 3.22
CA ARG A 23 16.30 13.93 3.63
C ARG A 23 16.92 13.79 5.01
N VAL A 24 17.86 14.67 5.37
CA VAL A 24 18.41 14.76 6.73
C VAL A 24 17.31 15.17 7.72
N LEU A 25 16.51 16.18 7.39
CA LEU A 25 15.37 16.60 8.22
C LEU A 25 14.34 15.48 8.39
N LEU A 26 14.03 14.74 7.33
CA LEU A 26 13.13 13.58 7.41
C LEU A 26 13.68 12.46 8.31
N LEU A 27 14.98 12.19 8.25
CA LEU A 27 15.62 11.22 9.15
C LEU A 27 15.63 11.72 10.60
N GLY A 28 15.98 12.99 10.83
CA GLY A 28 15.95 13.61 12.15
C GLY A 28 14.55 13.58 12.77
N GLY A 29 13.54 14.03 12.02
CA GLY A 29 12.14 13.93 12.43
C GLY A 29 11.70 12.48 12.66
N GLY A 30 12.18 11.54 11.86
CA GLY A 30 11.97 10.10 12.06
C GLY A 30 12.53 9.58 13.39
N ILE A 31 13.74 10.01 13.77
CA ILE A 31 14.35 9.65 15.07
C ILE A 31 13.54 10.25 16.22
N VAL A 32 13.09 11.51 16.11
CA VAL A 32 12.22 12.14 17.11
C VAL A 32 10.91 11.38 17.27
N LEU A 33 10.26 11.01 16.16
CA LEU A 33 9.05 10.18 16.19
C LEU A 33 9.31 8.81 16.81
N SER A 34 10.43 8.17 16.47
CA SER A 34 10.87 6.92 17.07
C SER A 34 11.01 7.03 18.59
N GLY A 35 11.60 8.13 19.08
CA GLY A 35 11.67 8.41 20.51
C GLY A 35 10.31 8.65 21.16
N PHE A 36 9.42 9.41 20.50
CA PHE A 36 8.06 9.63 20.96
C PHE A 36 7.26 8.32 21.09
N TYR A 37 7.27 7.47 20.05
CA TYR A 37 6.60 6.17 20.10
C TYR A 37 7.27 5.21 21.07
N GLY A 38 8.61 5.23 21.19
CA GLY A 38 9.35 4.45 22.18
C GLY A 38 8.92 4.81 23.61
N TRP A 39 8.84 6.11 23.92
CA TRP A 39 8.31 6.62 25.18
C TRP A 39 6.85 6.22 25.41
N LEU A 40 5.98 6.37 24.40
CA LEU A 40 4.56 5.99 24.50
C LEU A 40 4.38 4.51 24.85
N PHE A 41 5.05 3.61 24.14
CA PHE A 41 4.96 2.17 24.42
C PHE A 41 5.62 1.80 25.74
N SER A 42 6.70 2.50 26.14
CA SER A 42 7.30 2.35 27.47
C SER A 42 6.32 2.72 28.57
N TYR A 43 5.62 3.85 28.42
CA TYR A 43 4.59 4.29 29.37
C TYR A 43 3.43 3.28 29.45
N MET A 44 2.99 2.74 28.30
CA MET A 44 1.97 1.69 28.30
C MET A 44 2.42 0.41 29.02
N LEU A 45 3.69 0.03 28.87
CA LEU A 45 4.26 -1.12 29.59
C LEU A 45 4.34 -0.88 31.09
N GLU A 46 4.69 0.33 31.52
CA GLU A 46 4.71 0.72 32.93
C GLU A 46 3.31 0.71 33.55
N GLN A 47 2.32 1.29 32.85
CA GLN A 47 0.92 1.24 33.27
C GLN A 47 0.40 -0.20 33.37
N ALA A 48 0.77 -1.05 32.41
CA ALA A 48 0.41 -2.46 32.42
C ALA A 48 1.05 -3.24 33.58
N GLN A 49 2.26 -2.86 34.00
CA GLN A 49 2.91 -3.45 35.17
C GLN A 49 2.25 -3.00 36.47
N ASN A 50 1.76 -1.76 36.54
CA ASN A 50 1.12 -1.18 37.72
C ASN A 50 -0.38 -1.51 37.86
N GLY A 51 -0.86 -2.55 37.16
CA GLY A 51 -2.26 -2.99 37.24
C GLY A 51 -3.24 -2.17 36.40
N GLY A 52 -2.76 -1.51 35.33
CA GLY A 52 -3.61 -0.84 34.35
C GLY A 52 -4.55 -1.79 33.59
N VAL A 53 -5.39 -1.22 32.74
CA VAL A 53 -6.46 -1.93 32.01
C VAL A 53 -5.92 -3.04 31.08
N THR A 54 -4.69 -2.89 30.59
CA THR A 54 -4.03 -3.82 29.67
C THR A 54 -2.88 -4.54 30.35
N THR A 55 -2.70 -5.83 30.07
CA THR A 55 -1.58 -6.63 30.59
C THR A 55 -0.27 -6.36 29.84
N VAL A 56 0.88 -6.61 30.48
CA VAL A 56 2.21 -6.46 29.86
C VAL A 56 2.31 -7.30 28.59
N THR A 57 1.77 -8.51 28.61
CA THR A 57 1.74 -9.42 27.47
C THR A 57 0.97 -8.86 26.28
N GLU A 58 -0.16 -8.19 26.53
CA GLU A 58 -0.97 -7.56 25.48
C GLU A 58 -0.23 -6.36 24.87
N VAL A 59 0.45 -5.56 25.68
CA VAL A 59 1.21 -4.40 25.18
C VAL A 59 2.37 -4.86 24.29
N ILE A 60 3.11 -5.91 24.69
CA ILE A 60 4.18 -6.48 23.84
C ILE A 60 3.59 -7.08 22.55
N GLN A 61 2.43 -7.72 22.64
CA GLN A 61 1.71 -8.18 21.46
C GLN A 61 1.33 -7.03 20.52
N TYR A 62 0.86 -5.89 21.06
CA TYR A 62 0.58 -4.70 20.26
C TYR A 62 1.83 -4.11 19.62
N ILE A 63 2.97 -4.12 20.31
CA ILE A 63 4.27 -3.71 19.73
C ILE A 63 4.63 -4.61 18.53
N ASN A 64 4.53 -5.93 18.69
CA ASN A 64 4.81 -6.87 17.61
C ASN A 64 3.86 -6.69 16.42
N LEU A 65 2.55 -6.57 16.68
CA LEU A 65 1.55 -6.32 15.65
C LEU A 65 1.74 -4.96 14.98
N PHE A 66 2.14 -3.94 15.73
CA PHE A 66 2.46 -2.62 15.20
C PHE A 66 3.63 -2.71 14.23
N VAL A 67 4.76 -3.32 14.63
CA VAL A 67 5.95 -3.51 13.78
C VAL A 67 5.63 -4.32 12.53
N LEU A 68 4.87 -5.41 12.68
CA LEU A 68 4.44 -6.25 11.56
C LEU A 68 3.55 -5.46 10.60
N GLY A 69 2.51 -4.83 11.14
CA GLY A 69 1.50 -4.09 10.42
C GLY A 69 2.10 -2.91 9.66
N ILE A 70 2.83 -2.02 10.34
CA ILE A 70 3.41 -0.83 9.72
C ILE A 70 4.43 -1.18 8.63
N THR A 71 5.19 -2.27 8.81
CA THR A 71 6.19 -2.73 7.84
C THR A 71 5.56 -3.25 6.55
N ILE A 72 4.44 -3.96 6.66
CA ILE A 72 3.67 -4.47 5.52
C ILE A 72 2.88 -3.31 4.90
N ILE A 73 2.04 -2.63 5.68
CA ILE A 73 1.10 -1.59 5.22
C ILE A 73 1.82 -0.49 4.44
N ARG A 74 2.99 0.01 4.90
CA ARG A 74 3.74 1.06 4.17
C ARG A 74 4.14 0.65 2.75
N GLY A 75 4.25 -0.66 2.48
CA GLY A 75 4.56 -1.19 1.16
C GLY A 75 3.44 -0.96 0.16
N PHE A 76 2.23 -0.71 0.64
CA PHE A 76 1.01 -0.71 -0.15
C PHE A 76 0.19 0.57 0.02
N PHE A 77 0.10 1.11 1.24
CA PHE A 77 -0.70 2.27 1.60
C PHE A 77 0.18 3.45 2.06
N PRO A 78 -0.16 4.70 1.70
CA PRO A 78 -1.31 5.14 0.88
C PRO A 78 -1.08 4.97 -0.63
N ALA A 79 0.13 4.61 -1.03
CA ALA A 79 0.49 4.31 -2.41
C ALA A 79 1.43 3.12 -2.45
N TYR A 80 1.21 2.24 -3.42
CA TYR A 80 2.01 1.05 -3.62
C TYR A 80 3.47 1.37 -3.95
N VAL A 81 4.39 0.82 -3.16
CA VAL A 81 5.83 0.85 -3.41
C VAL A 81 6.21 -0.47 -4.05
N PRO A 82 6.74 -0.48 -5.28
CA PRO A 82 7.12 -1.71 -5.93
C PRO A 82 8.36 -2.36 -5.29
N LYS A 83 8.58 -3.65 -5.59
CA LYS A 83 9.78 -4.37 -5.17
C LYS A 83 11.04 -3.77 -5.82
N LEU A 84 12.15 -3.79 -5.07
CA LEU A 84 13.45 -3.31 -5.53
C LEU A 84 14.18 -4.40 -6.33
N ASP A 85 14.17 -4.27 -7.67
CA ASP A 85 14.97 -5.12 -8.55
C ASP A 85 16.31 -4.44 -8.89
N LEU A 86 17.29 -4.53 -7.98
CA LEU A 86 18.64 -3.97 -8.18
C LEU A 86 19.34 -4.55 -9.40
N ILE A 87 19.18 -5.85 -9.59
CA ILE A 87 19.84 -6.61 -10.64
C ILE A 87 18.75 -7.18 -11.54
N PRO A 88 18.49 -6.55 -12.69
CA PRO A 88 17.58 -7.09 -13.68
C PRO A 88 17.91 -8.55 -13.98
N ARG A 89 16.88 -9.39 -14.11
CA ARG A 89 17.06 -10.83 -14.28
C ARG A 89 17.72 -11.24 -15.60
N LEU A 90 17.81 -10.31 -16.54
CA LEU A 90 18.52 -10.44 -17.81
C LEU A 90 20.04 -10.50 -17.61
N TYR A 91 20.56 -9.96 -16.51
CA TYR A 91 21.98 -10.07 -16.21
C TYR A 91 22.37 -11.50 -15.81
N PRO A 92 23.55 -11.98 -16.22
CA PRO A 92 24.01 -13.35 -15.99
C PRO A 92 24.49 -13.58 -14.55
N ILE A 93 23.68 -13.24 -13.55
CA ILE A 93 23.98 -13.45 -12.14
C ILE A 93 23.12 -14.61 -11.62
N LYS A 94 23.76 -15.57 -10.94
CA LYS A 94 23.07 -16.72 -10.33
C LYS A 94 21.90 -16.24 -9.44
N PRO A 95 20.70 -16.85 -9.52
CA PRO A 95 19.52 -16.41 -8.77
C PRO A 95 19.74 -16.32 -7.26
N MET A 96 20.50 -17.26 -6.69
CA MET A 96 20.85 -17.27 -5.27
C MET A 96 21.66 -16.02 -4.88
N LYS A 97 22.70 -15.69 -5.64
CA LYS A 97 23.52 -14.49 -5.38
C LYS A 97 22.71 -13.21 -5.51
N ARG A 98 21.78 -13.14 -6.48
CA ARG A 98 20.86 -12.01 -6.61
C ARG A 98 19.95 -11.87 -5.39
N PHE A 99 19.32 -12.96 -4.97
CA PHE A 99 18.42 -12.98 -3.81
C PHE A 99 19.12 -12.46 -2.53
N TRP A 100 20.32 -13.00 -2.25
CA TRP A 100 21.13 -12.60 -1.08
C TRP A 100 21.69 -11.17 -1.16
N VAL A 101 21.78 -10.58 -2.34
CA VAL A 101 22.15 -9.16 -2.48
C VAL A 101 20.95 -8.26 -2.29
N GLU A 102 19.81 -8.62 -2.88
CA GLU A 102 18.60 -7.81 -2.78
C GLU A 102 18.08 -7.71 -1.35
N LEU A 103 18.09 -8.81 -0.60
CA LEU A 103 17.48 -8.88 0.73
C LEU A 103 18.13 -7.90 1.75
N PRO A 104 19.46 -7.89 1.96
CA PRO A 104 20.10 -6.91 2.85
C PRO A 104 19.95 -5.48 2.36
N VAL A 105 20.00 -5.28 1.04
CA VAL A 105 19.87 -3.93 0.48
C VAL A 105 18.46 -3.40 0.67
N GLU A 106 17.42 -4.21 0.52
CA GLU A 106 16.02 -3.86 0.82
C GLU A 106 15.80 -3.56 2.31
N LEU A 107 16.46 -4.30 3.20
CA LEU A 107 16.47 -4.02 4.64
C LEU A 107 17.15 -2.68 4.97
N PHE A 108 18.16 -2.28 4.19
CA PHE A 108 18.85 -1.01 4.35
C PHE A 108 18.01 0.17 3.82
N SER A 109 16.96 0.53 4.55
CA SER A 109 16.05 1.64 4.22
C SER A 109 15.91 2.65 5.36
N PRO A 110 15.68 3.95 5.06
CA PRO A 110 15.47 4.99 6.08
C PRO A 110 14.40 4.63 7.11
N PHE A 111 13.31 4.01 6.66
CA PHE A 111 12.25 3.59 7.56
C PHE A 111 12.69 2.45 8.48
N ASN A 112 13.40 1.43 7.96
CA ASN A 112 13.87 0.34 8.82
C ASN A 112 14.89 0.87 9.82
N PHE A 113 15.70 1.86 9.43
CA PHE A 113 16.57 2.58 10.34
C PHE A 113 15.77 3.26 11.47
N ILE A 114 14.70 4.00 11.14
CA ILE A 114 13.80 4.61 12.15
C ILE A 114 13.19 3.53 13.05
N LEU A 115 12.71 2.41 12.49
CA LEU A 115 12.06 1.35 13.24
C LEU A 115 13.05 0.63 14.18
N VAL A 116 14.29 0.39 13.75
CA VAL A 116 15.34 -0.17 14.61
C VAL A 116 15.70 0.79 15.75
N ASN A 117 15.77 2.10 15.48
CA ASN A 117 15.94 3.10 16.54
C ASN A 117 14.77 3.06 17.54
N PHE A 118 13.54 2.86 17.06
CA PHE A 118 12.36 2.75 17.92
C PHE A 118 12.49 1.55 18.86
N LEU A 119 12.88 0.38 18.33
CA LEU A 119 13.10 -0.82 19.14
C LEU A 119 14.23 -0.65 20.15
N PHE A 120 15.30 0.03 19.76
CA PHE A 120 16.44 0.29 20.66
C PHE A 120 16.08 1.26 21.78
N LEU A 121 15.39 2.35 21.46
CA LEU A 121 14.90 3.30 22.47
C LEU A 121 13.87 2.65 23.39
N LEU A 122 12.96 1.84 22.86
CA LEU A 122 12.00 1.09 23.68
C LEU A 122 12.71 0.14 24.66
N PHE A 123 13.75 -0.57 24.21
CA PHE A 123 14.57 -1.44 25.06
C PHE A 123 15.30 -0.69 26.17
N ILE A 124 15.77 0.53 25.92
CA ILE A 124 16.43 1.35 26.94
C ILE A 124 15.42 1.93 27.93
N LEU A 125 14.26 2.38 27.43
CA LEU A 125 13.26 3.11 28.22
C LEU A 125 12.37 2.19 29.08
N ALA A 126 12.11 0.95 28.63
CA ALA A 126 11.17 0.03 29.26
C ALA A 126 11.88 -1.18 29.90
N PRO A 127 12.06 -1.22 31.23
CA PRO A 127 12.71 -2.35 31.92
C PRO A 127 12.01 -3.69 31.74
N THR A 128 10.68 -3.67 31.54
CA THR A 128 9.85 -4.86 31.28
C THR A 128 10.07 -5.45 29.89
N TYR A 129 10.62 -4.67 28.96
CA TYR A 129 10.93 -5.11 27.61
C TYR A 129 12.31 -5.77 27.55
N THR A 130 12.36 -7.04 27.96
CA THR A 130 13.60 -7.83 28.03
C THR A 130 14.28 -8.03 26.66
N LEU A 131 15.56 -8.45 26.69
CA LEU A 131 16.34 -8.77 25.48
C LEU A 131 15.65 -9.84 24.61
N LEU A 132 14.95 -10.78 25.25
CA LEU A 132 14.19 -11.83 24.57
C LEU A 132 13.09 -11.20 23.70
N HIS A 133 12.33 -10.25 24.23
CA HIS A 133 11.31 -9.52 23.47
C HIS A 133 11.93 -8.65 22.36
N LEU A 134 13.08 -8.02 22.60
CA LEU A 134 13.80 -7.28 21.55
C LEU A 134 14.16 -8.18 20.36
N LEU A 135 14.75 -9.34 20.62
CA LEU A 135 15.12 -10.30 19.57
C LEU A 135 13.91 -10.86 18.84
N GLN A 136 12.83 -11.14 19.57
CA GLN A 136 11.56 -11.54 18.97
C GLN A 136 11.05 -10.47 18.00
N THR A 137 11.01 -9.21 18.42
CA THR A 137 10.49 -8.12 17.58
C THR A 137 11.38 -7.87 16.36
N ILE A 138 12.69 -8.13 16.45
CA ILE A 138 13.59 -8.15 15.28
C ILE A 138 13.20 -9.29 14.33
N ILE A 139 12.91 -10.50 14.83
CA ILE A 139 12.42 -11.61 13.99
C ILE A 139 11.07 -11.26 13.35
N VAL A 140 10.17 -10.60 14.08
CA VAL A 140 8.89 -10.09 13.56
C VAL A 140 9.12 -9.08 12.45
N LEU A 141 10.04 -8.13 12.61
CA LEU A 141 10.42 -7.16 11.58
C LEU A 141 10.95 -7.85 10.31
N LEU A 142 11.84 -8.82 10.46
CA LEU A 142 12.37 -9.60 9.33
C LEU A 142 11.25 -10.39 8.64
N THR A 143 10.39 -11.04 9.41
CA THR A 143 9.23 -11.78 8.89
C THR A 143 8.31 -10.85 8.10
N ALA A 144 7.97 -9.69 8.66
CA ALA A 144 7.14 -8.68 7.99
C ALA A 144 7.78 -8.17 6.68
N HIS A 145 9.11 -8.06 6.64
CA HIS A 145 9.84 -7.71 5.42
C HIS A 145 9.71 -8.79 4.34
N VAL A 146 9.88 -10.06 4.71
CA VAL A 146 9.70 -11.21 3.80
C VAL A 146 8.26 -11.33 3.34
N THR A 147 7.28 -11.03 4.21
CA THR A 147 5.85 -11.00 3.86
C THR A 147 5.59 -9.94 2.80
N LYS A 148 6.03 -8.71 3.05
CA LYS A 148 5.94 -7.61 2.08
C LYS A 148 6.55 -8.03 0.74
N ARG A 149 7.77 -8.56 0.74
CA ARG A 149 8.48 -8.99 -0.48
C ARG A 149 7.72 -10.09 -1.22
N SER A 150 7.19 -11.08 -0.51
CA SER A 150 6.40 -12.17 -1.09
C SER A 150 5.12 -11.67 -1.76
N LEU A 151 4.38 -10.79 -1.07
CA LEU A 151 3.18 -10.16 -1.58
C LEU A 151 3.49 -9.33 -2.84
N GLN A 152 4.55 -8.51 -2.81
CA GLN A 152 4.98 -7.75 -3.98
C GLN A 152 5.31 -8.67 -5.16
N VAL A 153 6.04 -9.77 -4.93
CA VAL A 153 6.36 -10.76 -5.99
C VAL A 153 5.09 -11.33 -6.61
N MET A 154 4.10 -11.73 -5.81
CA MET A 154 2.82 -12.27 -6.29
C MET A 154 1.99 -11.24 -7.07
N VAL A 155 1.99 -9.99 -6.64
CA VAL A 155 1.26 -8.89 -7.30
C VAL A 155 1.93 -8.50 -8.62
N GLU A 156 3.26 -8.43 -8.63
CA GLU A 156 4.05 -7.82 -9.70
C GLU A 156 4.36 -8.76 -10.87
N ARG A 157 4.54 -10.04 -10.56
CA ARG A 157 5.08 -11.04 -11.50
C ARG A 157 4.02 -12.08 -11.84
N LYS A 158 4.13 -12.64 -13.05
CA LYS A 158 3.29 -13.78 -13.45
C LYS A 158 3.89 -15.04 -12.83
N MET A 159 3.07 -15.84 -12.15
CA MET A 159 3.53 -17.08 -11.53
C MET A 159 3.31 -18.27 -12.47
N ARG A 160 4.28 -19.19 -12.47
CA ARG A 160 4.10 -20.54 -13.00
C ARG A 160 3.54 -21.42 -11.88
N TRP A 161 2.23 -21.38 -11.70
CA TRP A 161 1.52 -22.05 -10.60
C TRP A 161 1.79 -23.56 -10.51
N LEU A 162 2.02 -24.23 -11.64
CA LEU A 162 2.24 -25.68 -11.70
C LEU A 162 3.72 -26.09 -11.68
N HIS A 163 4.65 -25.14 -11.57
CA HIS A 163 6.08 -25.44 -11.60
C HIS A 163 6.58 -25.92 -10.23
N ILE A 164 7.58 -26.81 -10.20
CA ILE A 164 8.12 -27.38 -8.95
C ILE A 164 8.54 -26.31 -7.94
N ASN A 165 9.20 -25.24 -8.40
CA ASN A 165 9.54 -24.09 -7.54
C ASN A 165 8.32 -23.46 -6.86
N PHE A 166 7.16 -23.38 -7.52
CA PHE A 166 5.96 -22.85 -6.87
C PHE A 166 5.45 -23.83 -5.81
N LEU A 167 5.44 -25.13 -6.10
CA LEU A 167 5.07 -26.17 -5.13
C LEU A 167 6.02 -26.16 -3.92
N SER A 168 7.33 -26.06 -4.12
CA SER A 168 8.32 -25.92 -3.05
C SER A 168 8.07 -24.66 -2.21
N ALA A 169 7.75 -23.54 -2.85
CA ALA A 169 7.37 -22.31 -2.14
C ALA A 169 6.10 -22.50 -1.31
N ALA A 170 5.09 -23.19 -1.85
CA ALA A 170 3.83 -23.46 -1.17
C ALA A 170 4.02 -24.39 0.03
N VAL A 171 4.82 -25.45 -0.09
CA VAL A 171 5.12 -26.39 1.02
C VAL A 171 5.86 -25.67 2.15
N LEU A 172 6.90 -24.91 1.82
CA LEU A 172 7.64 -24.13 2.84
C LEU A 172 6.78 -23.04 3.47
N GLY A 173 5.94 -22.38 2.67
CA GLY A 173 4.94 -21.42 3.16
C GLY A 173 3.91 -22.06 4.08
N ALA A 174 3.42 -23.26 3.76
CA ALA A 174 2.52 -24.02 4.60
C ALA A 174 3.20 -24.43 5.92
N GLY A 175 4.48 -24.82 5.88
CA GLY A 175 5.27 -25.08 7.08
C GLY A 175 5.39 -23.84 7.98
N PHE A 176 5.65 -22.66 7.39
CA PHE A 176 5.62 -21.40 8.13
C PHE A 176 4.25 -21.15 8.77
N VAL A 177 3.16 -21.27 8.01
CA VAL A 177 1.80 -21.05 8.53
C VAL A 177 1.45 -22.04 9.65
N ALA A 178 1.81 -23.32 9.51
CA ALA A 178 1.58 -24.33 10.53
C ALA A 178 2.27 -23.98 11.86
N LEU A 179 3.54 -23.55 11.80
CA LEU A 179 4.27 -23.08 12.99
C LEU A 179 3.65 -21.81 13.59
N GLN A 180 3.24 -20.86 12.75
CA GLN A 180 2.59 -19.62 13.23
C GLN A 180 1.19 -19.85 13.81
N ALA A 181 0.47 -20.87 13.36
CA ALA A 181 -0.84 -21.21 13.90
C ALA A 181 -0.73 -21.74 15.33
N GLN A 182 0.33 -22.49 15.63
CA GLN A 182 0.59 -23.05 16.96
C GLN A 182 1.26 -22.03 17.90
N LEU A 183 2.32 -21.38 17.41
CA LEU A 183 3.12 -20.40 18.15
C LEU A 183 3.21 -19.11 17.33
N PRO A 184 2.20 -18.24 17.41
CA PRO A 184 2.18 -16.99 16.65
C PRO A 184 3.27 -16.03 17.13
N MET A 185 4.11 -15.56 16.20
CA MET A 185 5.19 -14.61 16.47
C MET A 185 4.74 -13.28 17.08
N TYR A 186 3.45 -12.94 16.98
CA TYR A 186 2.93 -11.72 17.60
C TYR A 186 2.72 -11.87 19.11
N LYS A 187 2.55 -13.10 19.63
CA LYS A 187 2.43 -13.33 21.08
C LYS A 187 3.82 -13.25 21.72
N PRO A 188 4.00 -12.57 22.86
CA PRO A 188 5.31 -12.43 23.49
C PRO A 188 5.91 -13.81 23.81
N ALA A 189 7.17 -13.99 23.45
CA ALA A 189 7.88 -15.24 23.70
C ALA A 189 8.21 -15.35 25.20
N THR A 190 7.92 -16.51 25.78
CA THR A 190 8.18 -16.81 27.20
C THR A 190 9.54 -17.46 27.41
N SER A 191 10.11 -18.06 26.35
CA SER A 191 11.35 -18.84 26.42
C SER A 191 12.23 -18.66 25.18
N TRP A 192 13.53 -18.93 25.35
CA TRP A 192 14.48 -18.97 24.23
C TRP A 192 14.16 -20.05 23.19
N PHE A 193 13.48 -21.14 23.61
CA PHE A 193 13.04 -22.18 22.70
C PHE A 193 12.00 -21.66 21.71
N GLU A 194 11.05 -20.84 22.16
CA GLU A 194 10.08 -20.20 21.27
C GLU A 194 10.75 -19.28 20.24
N LEU A 195 11.81 -18.55 20.62
CA LEU A 195 12.63 -17.78 19.68
C LEU A 195 13.27 -18.66 18.61
N VAL A 196 13.78 -19.85 18.97
CA VAL A 196 14.35 -20.80 18.00
C VAL A 196 13.27 -21.28 17.03
N VAL A 197 12.06 -21.58 17.52
CA VAL A 197 10.92 -21.95 16.67
C VAL A 197 10.55 -20.81 15.73
N HIS A 198 10.52 -19.56 16.22
CA HIS A 198 10.28 -18.39 15.38
C HIS A 198 11.39 -18.20 14.33
N LEU A 199 12.65 -18.40 14.69
CA LEU A 199 13.77 -18.33 13.75
C LEU A 199 13.66 -19.42 12.66
N ALA A 200 13.28 -20.64 13.04
CA ALA A 200 13.03 -21.73 12.10
C ALA A 200 11.86 -21.40 11.16
N ALA A 201 10.77 -20.84 11.69
CA ALA A 201 9.64 -20.39 10.88
C ALA A 201 10.05 -19.28 9.89
N LEU A 202 10.86 -18.30 10.32
CA LEU A 202 11.43 -17.30 9.43
C LEU A 202 12.31 -17.95 8.34
N GLY A 203 13.11 -18.95 8.69
CA GLY A 203 13.92 -19.72 7.74
C GLY A 203 13.09 -20.42 6.66
N LEU A 204 12.00 -21.10 7.06
CA LEU A 204 11.04 -21.70 6.12
C LEU A 204 10.44 -20.63 5.21
N PHE A 205 10.06 -19.48 5.77
CA PHE A 205 9.43 -18.42 5.00
C PHE A 205 10.39 -17.71 4.04
N LEU A 206 11.66 -17.54 4.42
CA LEU A 206 12.73 -17.09 3.54
C LEU A 206 12.94 -18.06 2.38
N GLY A 207 12.96 -19.37 2.66
CA GLY A 207 13.01 -20.41 1.64
C GLY A 207 11.80 -20.32 0.70
N ALA A 208 10.60 -20.18 1.25
CA ALA A 208 9.38 -20.00 0.47
C ALA A 208 9.47 -18.79 -0.47
N ASN A 209 9.95 -17.64 0.03
CA ASN A 209 10.14 -16.43 -0.77
C ASN A 209 11.17 -16.63 -1.89
N TYR A 210 12.29 -17.31 -1.62
CA TYR A 210 13.30 -17.64 -2.62
C TYR A 210 12.72 -18.47 -3.77
N PHE A 211 12.01 -19.56 -3.45
CA PHE A 211 11.40 -20.42 -4.46
C PHE A 211 10.26 -19.73 -5.22
N LEU A 212 9.50 -18.87 -4.55
CA LEU A 212 8.47 -18.04 -5.18
C LEU A 212 9.09 -17.12 -6.23
N GLU A 213 10.27 -16.57 -5.97
CA GLU A 213 10.98 -15.77 -6.96
C GLU A 213 11.48 -16.58 -8.16
N LEU A 214 11.92 -17.82 -7.94
CA LEU A 214 12.28 -18.73 -9.03
C LEU A 214 11.07 -19.16 -9.87
N ALA A 215 9.89 -19.29 -9.25
CA ALA A 215 8.64 -19.60 -9.94
C ALA A 215 8.09 -18.42 -10.76
N ALA A 216 8.49 -17.19 -10.43
CA ALA A 216 8.06 -16.00 -11.12
C ALA A 216 8.65 -15.93 -12.55
N PHE A 217 7.77 -15.83 -13.55
CA PHE A 217 8.13 -15.76 -14.96
C PHE A 217 8.26 -14.31 -15.44
N GLU A 218 9.36 -14.02 -16.15
CA GLU A 218 9.50 -12.80 -16.94
C GLU A 218 9.41 -13.14 -18.44
N PRO A 219 8.40 -12.62 -19.16
CA PRO A 219 8.36 -12.79 -20.60
C PRO A 219 9.53 -12.05 -21.24
N LYS A 220 10.40 -12.78 -21.96
CA LYS A 220 11.57 -12.23 -22.69
C LYS A 220 11.18 -11.20 -23.77
N LYS A 221 9.91 -11.13 -24.17
CA LYS A 221 9.38 -10.18 -25.16
C LYS A 221 8.14 -9.47 -24.63
N LYS A 222 8.04 -8.16 -24.90
CA LYS A 222 6.84 -7.36 -24.62
C LYS A 222 5.74 -7.77 -25.59
N VAL A 223 4.94 -8.78 -25.23
CA VAL A 223 3.80 -9.20 -26.04
C VAL A 223 2.72 -8.13 -25.93
N VAL A 224 2.50 -7.39 -27.02
CA VAL A 224 1.38 -6.46 -27.13
C VAL A 224 0.15 -7.32 -27.46
N ASN A 225 -0.70 -7.54 -26.46
CA ASN A 225 -1.97 -8.22 -26.67
C ASN A 225 -2.93 -7.28 -27.40
N TYR A 226 -3.00 -7.38 -28.72
CA TYR A 226 -4.05 -6.74 -29.48
C TYR A 226 -5.38 -7.42 -29.15
N SER A 227 -6.33 -6.64 -28.60
CA SER A 227 -7.70 -7.11 -28.44
C SER A 227 -8.39 -7.04 -29.80
N HIS A 228 -8.52 -8.17 -30.49
CA HIS A 228 -9.25 -8.26 -31.77
C HIS A 228 -10.75 -7.99 -31.64
N ASN A 229 -11.31 -8.03 -30.42
CA ASN A 229 -12.73 -7.79 -30.20
C ASN A 229 -13.03 -6.28 -30.14
N LYS A 230 -13.62 -5.75 -31.22
CA LYS A 230 -14.06 -4.34 -31.38
C LYS A 230 -15.17 -3.95 -30.39
N ASN A 231 -15.97 -4.90 -29.90
CA ASN A 231 -17.14 -4.64 -29.05
C ASN A 231 -16.78 -4.41 -27.57
N ARG A 232 -15.51 -4.56 -27.18
CA ARG A 232 -15.08 -4.33 -25.78
C ARG A 232 -14.93 -2.84 -25.49
N SER A 233 -15.54 -2.39 -24.40
CA SER A 233 -15.46 -1.00 -23.93
C SER A 233 -14.00 -0.54 -23.78
N LEU A 234 -13.74 0.73 -24.07
CA LEU A 234 -12.40 1.31 -23.92
C LEU A 234 -11.91 1.21 -22.47
N SER A 235 -12.81 1.40 -21.50
CA SER A 235 -12.53 1.24 -20.06
C SER A 235 -11.98 -0.16 -19.75
N TRP A 236 -12.64 -1.21 -20.24
CA TRP A 236 -12.19 -2.59 -20.06
C TRP A 236 -10.83 -2.86 -20.72
N ARG A 237 -10.60 -2.30 -21.92
CA ARG A 237 -9.31 -2.42 -22.61
C ARG A 237 -8.19 -1.74 -21.83
N LEU A 238 -8.42 -0.52 -21.32
CA LEU A 238 -7.46 0.21 -20.48
C LEU A 238 -7.16 -0.57 -19.19
N PHE A 239 -8.18 -1.06 -18.50
CA PHE A 239 -8.01 -1.87 -17.29
C PHE A 239 -7.26 -3.19 -17.56
N LYS A 240 -7.60 -3.91 -18.62
CA LYS A 240 -7.00 -5.22 -18.91
C LYS A 240 -5.56 -5.11 -19.42
N ASN A 241 -5.27 -4.13 -20.26
CA ASN A 241 -3.99 -4.03 -20.99
C ASN A 241 -2.94 -3.22 -20.22
N SER A 242 -3.35 -2.27 -19.38
CA SER A 242 -2.41 -1.46 -18.60
C SER A 242 -1.97 -2.21 -17.33
N LYS A 243 -0.81 -2.88 -17.41
CA LYS A 243 -0.25 -3.70 -16.32
C LYS A 243 -0.21 -2.97 -14.97
N HIS A 244 0.27 -1.73 -14.94
CA HIS A 244 0.46 -0.98 -13.69
C HIS A 244 -0.87 -0.60 -13.01
N PRO A 245 -1.80 0.13 -13.65
CA PRO A 245 -3.12 0.40 -13.09
C PRO A 245 -3.83 -0.87 -12.63
N LYS A 246 -3.78 -1.94 -13.44
CA LYS A 246 -4.42 -3.21 -13.11
C LYS A 246 -3.91 -3.80 -11.80
N GLN A 247 -2.59 -3.88 -11.63
CA GLN A 247 -1.98 -4.46 -10.42
C GLN A 247 -2.33 -3.65 -9.17
N LEU A 248 -2.26 -2.32 -9.27
CA LEU A 248 -2.59 -1.42 -8.18
C LEU A 248 -4.06 -1.52 -7.76
N LEU A 249 -4.97 -1.57 -8.74
CA LEU A 249 -6.40 -1.70 -8.49
C LEU A 249 -6.77 -3.07 -7.96
N LEU A 250 -6.25 -4.16 -8.53
CA LEU A 250 -6.50 -5.51 -8.03
C LEU A 250 -5.98 -5.69 -6.61
N PHE A 251 -4.82 -5.10 -6.30
CA PHE A 251 -4.30 -5.11 -4.94
C PHE A 251 -5.23 -4.34 -4.00
N GLY A 252 -5.61 -3.12 -4.36
CA GLY A 252 -6.51 -2.30 -3.54
C GLY A 252 -7.86 -2.97 -3.27
N LEU A 253 -8.47 -3.56 -4.30
CA LEU A 253 -9.71 -4.33 -4.18
C LEU A 253 -9.52 -5.60 -3.35
N GLY A 254 -8.38 -6.28 -3.49
CA GLY A 254 -8.03 -7.44 -2.66
C GLY A 254 -7.91 -7.08 -1.18
N LEU A 255 -7.28 -5.95 -0.86
CA LEU A 255 -7.21 -5.45 0.52
C LEU A 255 -8.60 -5.14 1.08
N LYS A 256 -9.47 -4.50 0.28
CA LYS A 256 -10.86 -4.24 0.66
C LYS A 256 -11.62 -5.54 0.93
N LEU A 257 -11.48 -6.55 0.06
CA LEU A 257 -12.09 -7.86 0.26
C LEU A 257 -11.61 -8.55 1.54
N ILE A 258 -10.32 -8.45 1.88
CA ILE A 258 -9.79 -9.03 3.13
C ILE A 258 -10.41 -8.34 4.34
N ILE A 259 -10.52 -7.01 4.33
CA ILE A 259 -11.05 -6.25 5.46
C ILE A 259 -12.56 -6.48 5.62
N LEU A 260 -13.32 -6.37 4.53
CA LEU A 260 -14.76 -6.65 4.54
C LEU A 260 -15.07 -8.11 4.86
N GLY A 261 -14.24 -9.03 4.36
CA GLY A 261 -14.37 -10.46 4.67
C GLY A 261 -14.04 -10.78 6.12
N ALA A 262 -13.03 -10.14 6.71
CA ALA A 262 -12.72 -10.26 8.13
C ALA A 262 -13.85 -9.69 9.00
N ASP A 263 -14.44 -8.57 8.59
CA ASP A 263 -15.60 -7.98 9.26
C ASP A 263 -16.83 -8.89 9.20
N ALA A 264 -17.16 -9.39 8.00
CA ALA A 264 -18.24 -10.34 7.81
C ALA A 264 -18.02 -11.62 8.64
N ALA A 265 -16.80 -12.15 8.69
CA ALA A 265 -16.47 -13.31 9.52
C ALA A 265 -16.67 -13.01 11.02
N LEU A 266 -16.26 -11.83 11.50
CA LEU A 266 -16.48 -11.44 12.89
C LEU A 266 -17.97 -11.28 13.20
N TYR A 267 -18.72 -10.65 12.30
CA TYR A 267 -20.17 -10.47 12.45
C TYR A 267 -20.89 -11.81 12.53
N THR A 268 -20.59 -12.74 11.62
CA THR A 268 -21.18 -14.09 11.67
C THR A 268 -20.80 -14.87 12.93
N ALA A 269 -19.61 -14.65 13.50
CA ALA A 269 -19.13 -15.37 14.67
C ALA A 269 -19.59 -14.76 16.01
N LYS A 270 -19.74 -13.43 16.08
CA LYS A 270 -19.95 -12.69 17.34
C LYS A 270 -21.11 -11.70 17.32
N GLY A 271 -21.78 -11.52 16.17
CA GLY A 271 -22.84 -10.54 15.99
C GLY A 271 -22.38 -9.08 16.11
N MET A 272 -21.06 -8.82 16.07
CA MET A 272 -20.48 -7.48 16.19
C MET A 272 -19.62 -7.18 14.97
N HIS A 273 -19.73 -5.96 14.46
CA HIS A 273 -18.85 -5.49 13.40
C HIS A 273 -17.53 -4.92 13.95
N ILE A 274 -16.46 -5.02 13.16
CA ILE A 274 -15.15 -4.46 13.52
C ILE A 274 -15.20 -2.92 13.46
N TYR A 275 -15.97 -2.37 12.54
CA TYR A 275 -16.06 -0.92 12.35
C TYR A 275 -16.75 -0.18 13.51
N GLU A 276 -17.55 -0.87 14.33
CA GLU A 276 -18.16 -0.30 15.55
C GLU A 276 -17.10 0.15 16.55
N LYS A 277 -16.01 -0.63 16.67
CA LYS A 277 -14.91 -0.34 17.59
C LYS A 277 -13.79 0.46 16.95
N ASN A 278 -13.70 0.45 15.63
CA ASN A 278 -12.61 1.10 14.91
C ASN A 278 -13.10 1.92 13.72
N LEU A 279 -13.17 3.24 13.94
CA LEU A 279 -13.57 4.22 12.93
C LEU A 279 -12.71 4.18 11.66
N THR A 280 -11.45 3.72 11.73
CA THR A 280 -10.56 3.70 10.55
C THR A 280 -10.98 2.70 9.49
N ILE A 281 -11.77 1.67 9.85
CA ILE A 281 -12.27 0.66 8.91
C ILE A 281 -13.27 1.28 7.94
N TRP A 282 -13.95 2.35 8.34
CA TRP A 282 -14.94 3.00 7.50
C TRP A 282 -14.39 3.52 6.16
N ILE A 283 -13.10 3.86 6.12
CA ILE A 283 -12.41 4.31 4.91
C ILE A 283 -12.43 3.22 3.82
N PHE A 284 -12.51 1.94 4.19
CA PHE A 284 -12.53 0.82 3.26
C PHE A 284 -13.91 0.56 2.63
N PHE A 285 -15.01 1.06 3.22
CA PHE A 285 -16.32 0.98 2.58
C PHE A 285 -16.41 1.93 1.37
N GLY A 286 -15.74 3.08 1.45
CA GLY A 286 -15.67 4.05 0.35
C GLY A 286 -14.75 3.59 -0.81
N PRO A 287 -14.79 4.28 -1.95
CA PRO A 287 -13.93 4.01 -3.11
C PRO A 287 -12.53 4.64 -2.98
N ALA A 288 -12.16 5.14 -1.80
CA ALA A 288 -10.93 5.91 -1.54
C ALA A 288 -9.65 5.24 -2.08
N ILE A 289 -9.63 3.91 -2.06
CA ILE A 289 -8.54 3.06 -2.56
C ILE A 289 -8.37 3.23 -4.08
N ILE A 290 -9.45 3.24 -4.86
CA ILE A 290 -9.37 3.41 -6.33
C ILE A 290 -8.73 4.75 -6.68
N TYR A 291 -9.14 5.81 -5.96
CA TYR A 291 -8.66 7.16 -6.19
C TYR A 291 -7.19 7.32 -5.81
N SER A 292 -6.82 6.85 -4.62
CA SER A 292 -5.45 7.00 -4.08
C SER A 292 -4.39 6.24 -4.88
N TYR A 293 -4.77 5.11 -5.49
CA TYR A 293 -3.82 4.24 -6.20
C TYR A 293 -3.66 4.58 -7.69
N VAL A 294 -4.72 5.01 -8.37
CA VAL A 294 -4.68 5.25 -9.82
C VAL A 294 -5.27 6.61 -10.21
N PHE A 295 -6.47 6.93 -9.75
CA PHE A 295 -7.24 8.02 -10.35
C PHE A 295 -6.67 9.41 -10.07
N ASN A 296 -6.05 9.62 -8.90
CA ASN A 296 -5.35 10.86 -8.54
C ASN A 296 -4.12 11.17 -9.42
N ASN A 297 -3.80 10.29 -10.39
CA ASN A 297 -2.76 10.50 -11.38
C ASN A 297 -3.09 9.83 -12.73
N THR A 298 -4.34 10.00 -13.19
CA THR A 298 -4.85 9.32 -14.40
C THR A 298 -3.97 9.57 -15.62
N TRP A 299 -3.55 10.81 -15.85
CA TRP A 299 -2.68 11.17 -17.00
C TRP A 299 -1.26 10.64 -16.87
N GLY A 300 -0.76 10.46 -15.64
CA GLY A 300 0.50 9.78 -15.40
C GLY A 300 0.49 8.31 -15.80
N PHE A 301 -0.61 7.60 -15.54
CA PHE A 301 -0.79 6.20 -15.92
C PHE A 301 -1.15 6.02 -17.40
N TYR A 302 -1.90 6.95 -17.97
CA TYR A 302 -2.42 6.88 -19.34
C TYR A 302 -1.93 8.04 -20.21
N LYS A 303 -0.62 8.32 -20.19
CA LYS A 303 -0.02 9.45 -20.94
C LYS A 303 -0.36 9.46 -22.43
N ASN A 304 -0.44 8.28 -23.06
CA ASN A 304 -0.79 8.15 -24.48
C ASN A 304 -2.27 8.48 -24.74
N LEU A 305 -3.15 8.23 -23.76
CA LEU A 305 -4.56 8.63 -23.86
C LEU A 305 -4.67 10.14 -23.84
N TRP A 306 -3.95 10.80 -22.91
CA TRP A 306 -3.89 12.27 -22.87
C TRP A 306 -3.40 12.87 -24.19
N LEU A 307 -2.31 12.34 -24.74
CA LEU A 307 -1.74 12.82 -26.02
C LEU A 307 -2.70 12.61 -27.19
N THR A 308 -3.46 11.51 -27.20
CA THR A 308 -4.46 11.25 -28.24
C THR A 308 -5.58 12.28 -28.16
N VAL A 309 -6.11 12.56 -26.97
CA VAL A 309 -7.19 13.53 -26.74
C VAL A 309 -6.77 14.93 -27.16
N GLU A 310 -5.55 15.34 -26.81
CA GLU A 310 -5.01 16.65 -27.19
C GLU A 310 -4.89 16.80 -28.71
N ARG A 311 -4.51 15.73 -29.43
CA ARG A 311 -4.33 15.77 -30.89
C ARG A 311 -5.62 15.67 -31.69
N THR A 312 -6.66 15.02 -31.16
CA THR A 312 -7.92 14.80 -31.90
C THR A 312 -8.96 15.89 -31.69
N GLY A 313 -9.02 16.50 -30.50
CA GLY A 313 -10.07 17.47 -30.18
C GLY A 313 -9.63 18.57 -29.21
N GLY A 314 -8.77 18.25 -28.24
CA GLY A 314 -8.19 19.22 -27.30
C GLY A 314 -9.20 19.95 -26.38
N GLY A 315 -10.50 19.67 -26.51
CA GLY A 315 -11.57 20.29 -25.74
C GLY A 315 -11.65 19.78 -24.30
N ILE A 316 -12.11 20.63 -23.37
CA ILE A 316 -12.26 20.29 -21.95
C ILE A 316 -13.22 19.10 -21.76
N GLN A 317 -14.30 19.04 -22.53
CA GLN A 317 -15.27 17.94 -22.48
C GLN A 317 -14.63 16.59 -22.86
N ASP A 318 -13.76 16.58 -23.87
CA ASP A 318 -13.05 15.36 -24.30
C ASP A 318 -12.05 14.90 -23.23
N PHE A 319 -11.39 15.84 -22.56
CA PHE A 319 -10.52 15.54 -21.42
C PHE A 319 -11.28 14.95 -20.24
N LEU A 320 -12.43 15.53 -19.88
CA LEU A 320 -13.30 15.02 -18.82
C LEU A 320 -13.83 13.63 -19.15
N ARG A 321 -14.33 13.44 -20.38
CA ARG A 321 -14.83 12.14 -20.83
C ARG A 321 -13.73 11.09 -20.78
N SER A 322 -12.53 11.44 -21.24
CA SER A 322 -11.40 10.53 -21.32
C SER A 322 -10.78 10.22 -19.95
N SER A 323 -10.79 11.18 -19.02
CA SER A 323 -10.33 10.94 -17.64
C SER A 323 -11.28 10.00 -16.90
N LEU A 324 -12.59 10.10 -17.11
CA LEU A 324 -13.60 9.26 -16.44
C LEU A 324 -13.67 7.82 -16.98
N ILE A 325 -13.28 7.57 -18.23
CA ILE A 325 -13.35 6.22 -18.84
C ILE A 325 -12.55 5.17 -18.03
N PRO A 326 -11.27 5.41 -17.65
CA PRO A 326 -10.51 4.50 -16.80
C PRO A 326 -11.16 4.14 -15.45
N LEU A 327 -12.00 5.02 -14.89
CA LEU A 327 -12.60 4.85 -13.56
C LEU A 327 -13.79 3.90 -13.55
N ARG A 328 -14.53 3.80 -14.67
CA ARG A 328 -15.82 3.10 -14.73
C ARG A 328 -15.77 1.65 -14.26
N VAL A 329 -14.91 0.82 -14.88
CA VAL A 329 -14.83 -0.61 -14.54
C VAL A 329 -14.36 -0.83 -13.09
N PRO A 330 -13.26 -0.20 -12.62
CA PRO A 330 -12.83 -0.34 -11.23
C PRO A 330 -13.90 0.08 -10.22
N LEU A 331 -14.56 1.21 -10.44
CA LEU A 331 -15.60 1.73 -9.56
C LEU A 331 -16.85 0.85 -9.52
N LEU A 332 -17.23 0.24 -10.64
CA LEU A 332 -18.33 -0.73 -10.69
C LEU A 332 -17.99 -2.01 -9.91
N ILE A 333 -16.76 -2.51 -10.02
CA ILE A 333 -16.31 -3.67 -9.23
C ILE A 333 -16.34 -3.34 -7.74
N ASP A 334 -15.84 -2.17 -7.36
CA ASP A 334 -15.81 -1.73 -5.96
C ASP A 334 -17.22 -1.52 -5.38
N ALA A 335 -18.12 -0.92 -6.16
CA ALA A 335 -19.52 -0.75 -5.78
C ALA A 335 -20.23 -2.10 -5.63
N ALA A 336 -19.96 -3.06 -6.53
CA ALA A 336 -20.52 -4.41 -6.44
C ALA A 336 -20.03 -5.13 -5.18
N ILE A 337 -18.75 -5.00 -4.83
CA ILE A 337 -18.20 -5.57 -3.58
C ILE A 337 -18.91 -4.99 -2.36
N LEU A 338 -19.07 -3.66 -2.30
CA LEU A 338 -19.78 -3.01 -1.20
C LEU A 338 -21.25 -3.44 -1.15
N ALA A 339 -21.94 -3.46 -2.29
CA ALA A 339 -23.35 -3.83 -2.37
C ALA A 339 -23.59 -5.27 -1.90
N VAL A 340 -22.74 -6.21 -2.31
CA VAL A 340 -22.79 -7.61 -1.83
C VAL A 340 -22.56 -7.65 -0.32
N TYR A 341 -21.57 -6.93 0.19
CA TYR A 341 -21.30 -6.92 1.63
C TYR A 341 -22.50 -6.37 2.44
N VAL A 342 -23.06 -5.21 2.05
CA VAL A 342 -24.23 -4.61 2.70
C VAL A 342 -25.46 -5.53 2.61
N ALA A 343 -25.69 -6.13 1.44
CA ALA A 343 -26.85 -6.99 1.18
C ALA A 343 -26.83 -8.33 1.93
N PHE A 344 -25.69 -8.78 2.46
CA PHE A 344 -25.61 -10.05 3.21
C PHE A 344 -25.22 -9.89 4.68
N PHE A 345 -24.46 -8.86 5.04
CA PHE A 345 -23.84 -8.78 6.36
C PHE A 345 -24.21 -7.53 7.15
N ASN A 346 -24.76 -6.48 6.52
CA ASN A 346 -24.96 -5.22 7.23
C ASN A 346 -26.16 -4.43 6.68
N HIS A 347 -27.36 -4.79 7.13
CA HIS A 347 -28.59 -4.14 6.67
C HIS A 347 -28.93 -2.87 7.46
N GLU A 348 -28.51 -2.79 8.73
CA GLU A 348 -28.86 -1.69 9.63
C GLU A 348 -28.19 -0.37 9.21
N ASP A 349 -26.88 -0.41 8.91
CA ASP A 349 -26.12 0.76 8.47
C ASP A 349 -26.07 0.91 6.94
N GLY A 350 -26.78 0.05 6.20
CA GLY A 350 -26.66 -0.07 4.75
C GLY A 350 -26.94 1.23 3.99
N LEU A 351 -27.95 2.00 4.43
CA LEU A 351 -28.29 3.30 3.83
C LEU A 351 -27.15 4.31 4.03
N PHE A 352 -26.57 4.38 5.23
CA PHE A 352 -25.42 5.26 5.49
C PHE A 352 -24.22 4.88 4.63
N MET A 353 -23.90 3.58 4.53
CA MET A 353 -22.80 3.09 3.70
C MET A 353 -22.98 3.45 2.22
N LEU A 354 -24.18 3.33 1.68
CA LEU A 354 -24.49 3.67 0.29
C LEU A 354 -24.41 5.18 0.04
N ILE A 355 -24.95 6.00 0.95
CA ILE A 355 -24.86 7.47 0.86
C ILE A 355 -23.40 7.92 0.97
N MET A 356 -22.64 7.37 1.91
CA MET A 356 -21.22 7.69 2.08
C MET A 356 -20.41 7.27 0.86
N TYR A 357 -20.70 6.11 0.26
CA TYR A 357 -20.08 5.68 -0.97
C TYR A 357 -20.36 6.65 -2.13
N ALA A 358 -21.63 7.01 -2.33
CA ALA A 358 -22.04 7.95 -3.37
C ALA A 358 -21.42 9.34 -3.16
N GLY A 359 -21.47 9.87 -1.93
CA GLY A 359 -20.83 11.12 -1.54
C GLY A 359 -19.32 11.10 -1.79
N SER A 360 -18.66 9.99 -1.43
CA SER A 360 -17.22 9.81 -1.70
C SER A 360 -16.90 9.83 -3.18
N VAL A 361 -17.71 9.19 -4.04
CA VAL A 361 -17.53 9.27 -5.51
C VAL A 361 -17.66 10.72 -6.00
N LEU A 362 -18.67 11.45 -5.52
CA LEU A 362 -18.94 12.83 -5.93
C LEU A 362 -17.86 13.82 -5.47
N VAL A 363 -17.21 13.56 -4.33
CA VAL A 363 -16.12 14.39 -3.79
C VAL A 363 -14.76 14.01 -4.39
N LEU A 364 -14.47 12.71 -4.52
CA LEU A 364 -13.15 12.24 -4.98
C LEU A 364 -12.98 12.33 -6.50
N THR A 365 -14.06 12.27 -7.29
CA THR A 365 -13.96 12.39 -8.75
C THR A 365 -13.45 13.77 -9.20
N PRO A 366 -14.02 14.89 -8.73
CA PRO A 366 -13.51 16.21 -9.06
C PRO A 366 -12.08 16.42 -8.53
N LEU A 367 -11.80 15.96 -7.30
CA LEU A 367 -10.46 16.04 -6.72
C LEU A 367 -9.42 15.26 -7.56
N GLY A 368 -9.74 14.04 -7.97
CA GLY A 368 -8.82 13.19 -8.74
C GLY A 368 -8.55 13.74 -10.15
N ILE A 369 -9.55 14.40 -10.75
CA ILE A 369 -9.36 15.15 -11.99
C ILE A 369 -8.42 16.33 -11.75
N ALA A 370 -8.68 17.16 -10.74
CA ALA A 370 -7.82 18.30 -10.40
C ALA A 370 -6.37 17.86 -10.10
N ALA A 371 -6.20 16.81 -9.28
CA ALA A 371 -4.91 16.22 -8.94
C ALA A 371 -4.12 15.75 -10.17
N SER A 372 -4.83 15.14 -11.14
CA SER A 372 -4.21 14.65 -12.38
C SER A 372 -3.67 15.78 -13.27
N PHE A 373 -4.18 17.01 -13.16
CA PHE A 373 -3.70 18.18 -13.90
C PHE A 373 -2.63 18.97 -13.15
N ILE A 374 -2.80 19.22 -11.85
CA ILE A 374 -1.88 20.04 -11.04
C ILE A 374 -0.58 19.28 -10.74
N SER A 375 -0.70 18.00 -10.35
CA SER A 375 0.42 17.20 -9.87
C SER A 375 0.57 15.89 -10.65
N PRO A 376 0.67 15.94 -12.00
CA PRO A 376 0.87 14.74 -12.78
C PRO A 376 2.25 14.15 -12.46
N LYS A 377 2.28 12.86 -12.15
CA LYS A 377 3.52 12.11 -11.97
C LYS A 377 3.69 11.13 -13.11
N VAL A 378 4.82 11.19 -13.81
CA VAL A 378 5.03 10.20 -14.88
C VAL A 378 5.21 8.83 -14.25
N VAL A 379 4.39 7.88 -14.67
CA VAL A 379 4.59 6.48 -14.34
C VAL A 379 5.56 5.90 -15.36
N LYS A 380 6.87 6.19 -15.18
CA LYS A 380 7.96 5.63 -15.99
C LYS A 380 8.45 4.30 -15.41
N GLY A 381 8.89 3.43 -16.32
CA GLY A 381 9.66 2.24 -16.02
C GLY A 381 8.86 0.95 -15.93
N SER A 382 9.59 -0.16 -15.97
CA SER A 382 9.16 -1.43 -15.38
C SER A 382 8.71 -1.17 -13.93
N ILE A 383 8.12 -2.17 -13.30
CA ILE A 383 7.78 -2.21 -11.88
C ILE A 383 8.92 -1.66 -10.98
N MET A 384 10.17 -1.68 -11.45
CA MET A 384 11.40 -1.20 -10.81
C MET A 384 11.60 0.31 -10.53
N SER A 385 10.60 1.21 -10.54
CA SER A 385 10.84 2.62 -10.18
C SER A 385 10.38 2.98 -8.75
N PHE A 386 11.32 3.45 -7.93
CA PHE A 386 11.13 3.85 -6.52
C PHE A 386 10.31 5.14 -6.31
N SER A 387 9.72 5.68 -7.38
CA SER A 387 8.96 6.92 -7.29
C SER A 387 7.51 6.63 -6.99
N ALA A 388 6.95 7.35 -6.02
CA ALA A 388 5.53 7.32 -5.72
C ALA A 388 4.73 7.63 -6.99
N LYS A 389 3.90 6.67 -7.41
CA LYS A 389 3.15 6.73 -8.68
C LYS A 389 1.95 7.67 -8.63
N THR A 390 1.62 8.19 -7.46
CA THR A 390 0.57 9.18 -7.22
C THR A 390 1.08 10.25 -6.26
N SER A 391 0.38 11.38 -6.16
CA SER A 391 0.76 12.48 -5.26
C SER A 391 0.34 12.17 -3.82
N TYR A 392 1.30 12.18 -2.89
CA TYR A 392 1.02 11.96 -1.47
C TYR A 392 0.06 13.01 -0.90
N LEU A 393 0.20 14.27 -1.31
CA LEU A 393 -0.66 15.36 -0.87
C LEU A 393 -2.12 15.11 -1.26
N TYR A 394 -2.39 14.78 -2.53
CA TYR A 394 -3.76 14.50 -2.98
C TYR A 394 -4.32 13.20 -2.40
N ASN A 395 -3.47 12.21 -2.09
CA ASN A 395 -3.90 11.02 -1.37
C ASN A 395 -4.28 11.34 0.09
N MET A 396 -3.48 12.16 0.79
CA MET A 396 -3.83 12.63 2.13
C MET A 396 -5.12 13.45 2.12
N LEU A 397 -5.27 14.37 1.15
CA LEU A 397 -6.53 15.11 0.96
C LEU A 397 -7.71 14.18 0.68
N SER A 398 -7.53 13.14 -0.14
CA SER A 398 -8.58 12.15 -0.41
C SER A 398 -9.03 11.45 0.88
N LEU A 399 -8.07 11.01 1.70
CA LEU A 399 -8.37 10.38 3.00
C LEU A 399 -9.02 11.35 3.97
N LEU A 400 -8.56 12.61 4.03
CA LEU A 400 -9.14 13.65 4.87
C LEU A 400 -10.60 13.92 4.47
N LEU A 401 -10.88 14.11 3.18
CA LEU A 401 -12.23 14.36 2.68
C LEU A 401 -13.16 13.19 2.94
N VAL A 402 -12.69 11.95 2.74
CA VAL A 402 -13.47 10.75 3.10
C VAL A 402 -13.71 10.70 4.60
N GLY A 403 -12.71 11.03 5.43
CA GLY A 403 -12.86 11.14 6.87
C GLY A 403 -13.92 12.18 7.29
N LEU A 404 -13.99 13.32 6.60
CA LEU A 404 -15.02 14.33 6.83
C LEU A 404 -16.43 13.82 6.46
N LEU A 405 -16.56 12.96 5.46
CA LEU A 405 -17.84 12.33 5.11
C LEU A 405 -18.33 11.30 6.15
N LEU A 406 -17.46 10.91 7.11
CA LEU A 406 -17.82 10.05 8.24
C LEU A 406 -18.37 10.83 9.45
N LEU A 407 -18.29 12.17 9.44
CA LEU A 407 -18.81 13.01 10.53
C LEU A 407 -20.29 12.77 10.89
N PRO A 408 -21.20 12.39 9.97
CA PRO A 408 -22.58 12.07 10.35
C PRO A 408 -22.71 10.91 11.35
N LEU A 409 -21.68 10.06 11.51
CA LEU A 409 -21.64 9.06 12.58
C LEU A 409 -21.66 9.68 13.99
N LEU A 410 -21.23 10.93 14.13
CA LEU A 410 -21.26 11.65 15.42
C LEU A 410 -22.61 12.30 15.67
N HIS A 411 -23.22 12.89 14.63
CA HIS A 411 -24.51 13.58 14.74
C HIS A 411 -25.16 13.76 13.37
N ASN A 412 -26.46 13.50 13.25
CA ASN A 412 -27.21 13.55 11.99
C ASN A 412 -27.14 14.92 11.27
N ILE A 413 -27.05 16.04 12.00
CA ILE A 413 -26.93 17.37 11.38
C ILE A 413 -25.68 17.50 10.49
N LEU A 414 -24.64 16.70 10.76
CA LEU A 414 -23.39 16.73 10.01
C LEU A 414 -23.53 16.14 8.60
N PHE A 415 -24.68 15.56 8.23
CA PHE A 415 -24.99 15.26 6.83
C PHE A 415 -24.95 16.50 5.93
N LEU A 416 -25.15 17.71 6.49
CA LEU A 416 -25.01 18.98 5.77
C LEU A 416 -23.60 19.20 5.21
N ILE A 417 -22.58 18.47 5.69
CA ILE A 417 -21.23 18.58 5.15
C ILE A 417 -21.11 18.02 3.72
N TYR A 418 -21.97 17.07 3.32
CA TYR A 418 -21.93 16.42 2.01
C TYR A 418 -22.03 17.44 0.86
N PRO A 419 -23.11 18.26 0.77
CA PRO A 419 -23.22 19.26 -0.29
C PRO A 419 -22.09 20.29 -0.26
N VAL A 420 -21.58 20.66 0.93
CA VAL A 420 -20.46 21.60 1.07
C VAL A 420 -19.18 21.03 0.45
N LEU A 421 -18.81 19.79 0.80
CA LEU A 421 -17.61 19.15 0.25
C LEU A 421 -17.71 18.89 -1.25
N ILE A 422 -18.89 18.49 -1.73
CA ILE A 422 -19.16 18.33 -3.16
C ILE A 422 -18.99 19.68 -3.87
N GLY A 423 -19.56 20.76 -3.33
CA GLY A 423 -19.43 22.11 -3.87
C GLY A 423 -17.98 22.58 -3.95
N ILE A 424 -17.21 22.42 -2.87
CA ILE A 424 -15.79 22.82 -2.81
C ILE A 424 -14.95 22.04 -3.84
N THR A 425 -15.10 20.72 -3.91
CA THR A 425 -14.32 19.89 -4.84
C THR A 425 -14.69 20.13 -6.30
N MET A 426 -15.98 20.35 -6.58
CA MET A 426 -16.46 20.77 -7.91
C MET A 426 -15.91 22.14 -8.30
N PHE A 427 -15.94 23.12 -7.39
CA PHE A 427 -15.36 24.44 -7.61
C PHE A 427 -13.86 24.34 -7.91
N ALA A 428 -13.11 23.57 -7.12
CA ALA A 428 -11.69 23.34 -7.34
C ALA A 428 -11.41 22.71 -8.72
N MET A 429 -12.18 21.71 -9.13
CA MET A 429 -12.07 21.11 -10.46
C MET A 429 -12.34 22.16 -11.56
N ILE A 430 -13.41 22.95 -11.44
CA ILE A 430 -13.75 23.99 -12.43
C ILE A 430 -12.64 25.04 -12.52
N ALA A 431 -12.08 25.49 -11.38
CA ALA A 431 -10.98 26.45 -11.35
C ALA A 431 -9.75 25.91 -12.12
N VAL A 432 -9.37 24.66 -11.88
CA VAL A 432 -8.25 24.00 -12.60
C VAL A 432 -8.54 23.87 -14.10
N LEU A 433 -9.77 23.52 -14.47
CA LEU A 433 -10.15 23.37 -15.88
C LEU A 433 -10.23 24.72 -16.61
N LYS A 434 -10.51 25.83 -15.92
CA LYS A 434 -10.42 27.17 -16.51
C LYS A 434 -8.97 27.54 -16.86
N GLU A 435 -8.03 27.14 -16.01
CA GLU A 435 -6.58 27.34 -16.22
C GLU A 435 -5.92 26.26 -17.11
N ASN A 436 -6.72 25.40 -17.76
CA ASN A 436 -6.23 24.23 -18.49
C ASN A 436 -5.16 24.55 -19.54
N ARG A 437 -5.17 25.74 -20.17
CA ARG A 437 -4.11 26.13 -21.12
C ARG A 437 -2.72 26.13 -20.47
N ASN A 438 -2.59 26.66 -19.27
CA ASN A 438 -1.31 26.72 -18.55
C ASN A 438 -0.91 25.32 -18.08
N TYR A 439 -1.86 24.58 -17.49
CA TYR A 439 -1.60 23.22 -17.01
C TYR A 439 -1.28 22.24 -18.14
N LYS A 440 -1.82 22.39 -19.35
CA LYS A 440 -1.48 21.53 -20.51
C LYS A 440 0.00 21.57 -20.85
N HIS A 441 0.59 22.76 -20.89
CA HIS A 441 2.01 22.92 -21.21
C HIS A 441 2.90 22.35 -20.09
N GLU A 442 2.55 22.61 -18.84
CA GLU A 442 3.26 22.06 -17.68
C GLU A 442 3.13 20.54 -17.61
N LEU A 443 1.94 20.01 -17.87
CA LEU A 443 1.66 18.57 -17.89
C LEU A 443 2.39 17.88 -19.05
N PHE A 444 2.46 18.50 -20.23
CA PHE A 444 3.31 18.00 -21.32
C PHE A 444 4.78 17.98 -20.90
N GLY A 445 5.27 19.07 -20.29
CA GLY A 445 6.63 19.16 -19.78
C GLY A 445 6.95 18.06 -18.77
N LYS A 446 6.10 17.89 -17.76
CA LYS A 446 6.24 16.86 -16.73
C LYS A 446 6.16 15.45 -17.30
N LEU A 447 5.19 15.16 -18.17
CA LEU A 447 4.95 13.80 -18.71
C LEU A 447 5.94 13.37 -19.80
N PHE A 448 6.45 14.31 -20.60
CA PHE A 448 7.22 14.00 -21.82
C PHE A 448 8.59 14.69 -21.91
N LYS A 449 8.81 15.85 -21.28
CA LYS A 449 10.10 16.58 -21.35
C LYS A 449 11.07 16.31 -20.20
N ALA A 450 10.64 15.71 -19.10
CA ALA A 450 11.52 15.29 -17.98
C ALA A 450 12.47 14.12 -18.33
N ASP A 451 12.84 13.97 -19.61
CA ASP A 451 13.79 13.02 -20.20
C ASP A 451 14.88 13.74 -21.03
N ALA A 452 15.05 15.06 -20.88
CA ALA A 452 16.23 15.77 -21.39
C ALA A 452 17.27 15.89 -20.27
#